data_AF-A0A1L6PEC5-F1
#
_entry.id   AF-A0A1L6PEC5-F1
#
_cell.length_a   1.000
_cell.length_b   1.000
_cell.length_c   1.000
_cell.angle_alpha   90.00
_cell.angle_beta   90.00
_cell.angle_gamma   90.00
#
_symmetry.space_group_name_H-M   'P 1'
#
loop_
_entity.id
_entity.type
_entity.pdbx_description
1 polymer ?
#
loop_
_entity_poly.entity_id
_entity_poly.type
_entity_poly.pdbx_seq_one_letter_code
_entity_poly.pdbx_strand_id
1 'polypeptide(L)'
;MAQAHPAQDSALNRRAGRKGARAGWDPGLVIVPTGGPMAQPALDHEVAARLGARTAELDGLTRYWMLQDPDRGAEVPEHFWAACEAG
;
A
#
# COMPACT_ATOMS: atom_id res chain seq x y z
N MET A 1 29.23 -27.10 10.12
CA MET A 1 29.10 -25.69 10.57
C MET A 1 28.36 -24.93 9.49
N ALA A 2 27.06 -24.66 9.71
CA ALA A 2 26.22 -23.87 8.80
C ALA A 2 25.77 -22.63 9.57
N GLN A 3 26.05 -21.46 9.03
CA GLN A 3 25.85 -20.16 9.67
C GLN A 3 24.35 -19.84 9.76
N ALA A 4 23.89 -19.47 10.96
CA ALA A 4 22.54 -19.00 11.21
C ALA A 4 22.35 -17.61 10.58
N HIS A 5 21.29 -17.43 9.81
CA HIS A 5 20.88 -16.14 9.27
C HIS A 5 20.23 -15.32 10.41
N PRO A 6 20.75 -14.14 10.77
CA PRO A 6 20.15 -13.35 11.84
C PRO A 6 18.76 -12.85 11.43
N ALA A 7 17.80 -12.99 12.34
CA ALA A 7 16.46 -12.45 12.21
C ALA A 7 16.53 -10.95 11.92
N GLN A 8 15.91 -10.54 10.82
CA GLN A 8 15.81 -9.13 10.44
C GLN A 8 14.97 -8.41 11.50
N ASP A 9 15.64 -7.59 12.29
CA ASP A 9 15.08 -6.81 13.39
C ASP A 9 14.07 -5.78 12.85
N SER A 10 12.82 -5.91 13.30
CA SER A 10 11.62 -5.16 12.92
C SER A 10 11.62 -3.67 13.32
N ALA A 11 12.80 -3.02 13.31
CA ALA A 11 13.00 -1.68 13.84
C ALA A 11 12.55 -0.55 12.90
N LEU A 12 12.19 -0.83 11.64
CA LEU A 12 11.82 0.21 10.67
C LEU A 12 10.45 0.86 10.94
N ASN A 13 9.60 0.27 11.77
CA ASN A 13 8.21 0.73 11.95
C ASN A 13 7.96 1.60 13.20
N ARG A 14 9.03 2.06 13.89
CA ARG A 14 8.91 2.72 15.22
C ARG A 14 8.92 4.25 15.23
N ARG A 15 8.65 4.93 14.11
CA ARG A 15 8.50 6.40 14.11
C ARG A 15 7.36 6.88 13.23
N ALA A 16 6.14 6.63 13.71
CA ALA A 16 5.00 7.51 13.43
C ALA A 16 4.14 7.55 14.70
N GLY A 17 4.47 8.47 15.60
CA GLY A 17 3.63 8.77 16.75
C GLY A 17 2.64 9.88 16.40
N ARG A 18 1.35 9.60 16.48
CA ARG A 18 0.43 10.47 17.23
C ARG A 18 -0.88 9.77 17.62
N LYS A 19 -1.38 10.22 18.77
CA LYS A 19 -2.48 9.70 19.56
C LYS A 19 -3.82 9.84 18.84
N GLY A 20 -4.59 8.76 18.85
CA GLY A 20 -5.99 8.77 18.47
C GLY A 20 -6.45 7.38 18.06
N ALA A 21 -6.42 6.39 18.96
CA ALA A 21 -7.14 5.14 18.74
C ALA A 21 -8.63 5.44 18.79
N ARG A 22 -9.16 5.98 17.68
CA ARG A 22 -10.59 6.00 17.42
C ARG A 22 -10.97 4.54 17.21
N ALA A 23 -11.88 4.02 18.02
CA ALA A 23 -12.41 2.67 17.85
C ALA A 23 -13.17 2.63 16.51
N GLY A 24 -12.44 2.30 15.46
CA GLY A 24 -12.85 2.19 14.07
C GLY A 24 -11.69 1.52 13.33
N TRP A 25 -11.97 0.74 12.30
CA TRP A 25 -10.92 0.09 11.52
C TRP A 25 -9.97 1.16 10.94
N ASP A 26 -8.66 0.91 11.03
CA ASP A 26 -7.65 1.74 10.37
C ASP A 26 -7.96 1.79 8.86
N PRO A 27 -7.84 2.96 8.21
CA PRO A 27 -8.16 3.08 6.79
C PRO A 27 -7.21 2.21 5.96
N GLY A 28 -7.76 1.40 5.06
CA GLY A 28 -6.99 0.54 4.14
C GLY A 28 -6.89 1.10 2.72
N LEU A 29 -5.80 0.75 2.02
CA LEU A 29 -5.55 1.08 0.62
C LEU A 29 -5.04 -0.15 -0.15
N VAL A 30 -5.60 -0.38 -1.33
CA VAL A 30 -5.09 -1.33 -2.34
C VAL A 30 -4.69 -0.55 -3.59
N ILE A 31 -3.43 -0.65 -3.98
CA ILE A 31 -2.91 -0.09 -5.24
C ILE A 31 -3.13 -1.14 -6.34
N VAL A 32 -3.70 -0.72 -7.47
CA VAL A 32 -4.15 -1.59 -8.57
C VAL A 32 -3.38 -1.25 -9.86
N PRO A 33 -2.21 -1.85 -10.11
CA PRO A 33 -1.52 -1.66 -11.38
C PRO A 33 -2.24 -2.42 -12.51
N THR A 34 -2.64 -1.73 -13.57
CA THR A 34 -3.42 -2.34 -14.66
C THR A 34 -2.56 -2.89 -15.80
N GLY A 35 -1.25 -2.65 -15.75
CA GLY A 35 -0.30 -2.97 -16.80
C GLY A 35 0.33 -4.37 -16.67
N GLY A 36 0.57 -4.97 -17.83
CA GLY A 36 1.38 -6.17 -17.99
C GLY A 36 0.61 -7.49 -17.87
N PRO A 37 1.24 -8.63 -18.22
CA PRO A 37 0.55 -9.91 -18.39
C PRO A 37 -0.03 -10.51 -17.10
N MET A 38 0.42 -10.02 -15.94
CA MET A 38 -0.02 -10.50 -14.62
C MET A 38 -1.06 -9.57 -13.98
N ALA A 39 -1.46 -8.48 -14.63
CA ALA A 39 -2.45 -7.56 -14.07
C ALA A 39 -3.80 -8.28 -13.95
N GLN A 40 -4.40 -8.21 -12.76
CA GLN A 40 -5.71 -8.76 -12.47
C GLN A 40 -6.58 -7.72 -11.71
N PRO A 41 -6.90 -6.55 -12.32
CA PRO A 41 -7.58 -5.46 -11.61
C PRO A 41 -8.89 -5.89 -10.95
N ALA A 42 -9.63 -6.81 -11.58
CA ALA A 42 -10.87 -7.34 -11.01
C ALA A 42 -10.64 -8.06 -9.66
N LEU A 43 -9.55 -8.82 -9.51
CA LEU A 43 -9.21 -9.49 -8.25
C LEU A 43 -8.71 -8.47 -7.22
N ASP A 44 -7.94 -7.46 -7.65
CA ASP A 44 -7.46 -6.42 -6.75
C ASP A 44 -8.63 -5.62 -6.15
N HIS A 45 -9.65 -5.30 -6.97
CA HIS A 45 -10.89 -4.68 -6.52
C HIS A 45 -11.71 -5.59 -5.60
N GLU A 46 -11.76 -6.90 -5.88
CA GLU A 46 -12.41 -7.87 -5.01
C GLU A 46 -11.75 -7.92 -3.63
N VAL A 47 -10.42 -7.95 -3.57
CA VAL A 47 -9.65 -7.90 -2.33
C VAL A 47 -9.93 -6.61 -1.57
N ALA A 48 -9.92 -5.46 -2.26
CA ALA A 48 -10.21 -4.19 -1.63
C ALA A 48 -11.62 -4.14 -1.01
N ALA A 49 -12.63 -4.65 -1.73
CA ALA A 49 -14.00 -4.74 -1.24
C ALA A 49 -14.10 -5.63 0.01
N ARG A 50 -13.41 -6.77 0.03
CA ARG A 50 -13.37 -7.69 1.19
C ARG A 50 -12.70 -7.07 2.42
N LEU A 51 -11.71 -6.20 2.20
CA LEU A 51 -10.98 -5.51 3.26
C LEU A 51 -11.63 -4.19 3.70
N GLY A 52 -12.67 -3.71 3.00
CA GLY A 52 -13.19 -2.36 3.20
C GLY A 52 -12.15 -1.27 2.87
N ALA A 53 -11.20 -1.58 1.99
CA ALA A 53 -10.12 -0.69 1.60
C ALA A 53 -10.51 0.18 0.41
N ARG A 54 -9.92 1.37 0.33
CA ARG A 54 -9.98 2.21 -0.88
C ARG A 54 -9.07 1.62 -1.96
N THR A 55 -9.37 1.90 -3.22
CA THR A 55 -8.51 1.50 -4.35
C THR A 55 -7.91 2.71 -5.04
N ALA A 56 -6.71 2.52 -5.59
CA ALA A 56 -6.06 3.51 -6.45
C ALA A 56 -5.45 2.79 -7.66
N GLU A 57 -6.00 3.05 -8.85
CA GLU A 57 -5.51 2.46 -10.08
C GLU A 57 -4.29 3.18 -10.62
N LEU A 58 -3.27 2.40 -10.99
CA LEU A 58 -2.08 2.88 -11.68
C LEU A 58 -2.14 2.40 -13.13
N ASP A 59 -2.93 3.12 -13.92
CA ASP A 59 -3.15 2.78 -15.33
C ASP A 59 -1.85 2.67 -16.13
N GLY A 60 -1.71 1.57 -16.87
CA GLY A 60 -0.54 1.27 -17.70
C GLY A 60 0.71 0.82 -16.94
N LEU A 61 0.73 0.92 -15.60
CA LEU A 61 1.86 0.49 -14.79
C LEU A 61 1.72 -0.96 -14.35
N THR A 62 2.85 -1.66 -14.28
CA THR A 62 2.92 -3.05 -13.86
C THR A 62 3.13 -3.17 -12.35
N ARG A 63 3.30 -4.39 -11.84
CA ARG A 63 3.74 -4.64 -10.47
C ARG A 63 5.05 -3.93 -10.08
N TYR A 64 5.84 -3.49 -11.05
CA TYR A 64 7.07 -2.73 -10.87
C TYR A 64 6.86 -1.21 -10.94
N TRP A 65 5.63 -0.73 -10.70
CA TRP A 65 5.25 0.69 -10.77
C TRP A 65 6.23 1.62 -10.04
N MET A 66 6.74 1.21 -8.86
CA MET A 66 7.73 1.96 -8.08
C MET A 66 9.02 2.28 -8.86
N LEU A 67 9.40 1.41 -9.80
CA LEU A 67 10.57 1.60 -10.68
C LEU A 67 10.20 2.29 -12.00
N GLN A 68 8.98 2.07 -12.49
CA GLN A 68 8.53 2.61 -13.77
C GLN A 68 8.18 4.10 -13.67
N ASP A 69 7.53 4.49 -12.57
CA ASP A 69 7.08 5.85 -12.31
C ASP A 69 7.05 6.09 -10.78
N PRO A 70 8.20 6.48 -10.19
CA PRO A 70 8.32 6.66 -8.74
C PRO A 70 7.47 7.82 -8.23
N ASP A 71 7.31 8.88 -9.03
CA ASP A 71 6.56 10.08 -8.65
C ASP A 71 5.07 9.74 -8.52
N ARG A 72 4.48 9.16 -9.56
CA ARG A 72 3.07 8.70 -9.51
C ARG A 72 2.86 7.61 -8.46
N GLY A 73 3.86 6.77 -8.24
CA GLY A 73 3.86 5.76 -7.19
C GLY A 73 3.82 6.34 -5.77
N ALA A 74 4.48 7.47 -5.53
CA ALA A 74 4.51 8.16 -4.24
C ALA A 74 3.27 9.03 -4.00
N GLU A 75 2.73 9.67 -5.04
CA GLU A 75 1.52 10.51 -4.95
C GLU A 75 0.32 9.73 -4.39
N VAL A 76 0.16 8.46 -4.75
CA VAL A 76 -0.98 7.63 -4.31
C VAL A 76 -1.06 7.48 -2.78
N PRO A 77 -0.04 6.94 -2.08
CA PRO A 77 -0.07 6.85 -0.62
C PRO A 77 -0.09 8.24 0.04
N GLU A 78 0.57 9.25 -0.53
CA GLU A 78 0.55 10.62 0.00
C GLU A 78 -0.87 11.21 0.01
N HIS A 79 -1.58 11.15 -1.11
CA HIS A 79 -2.97 11.59 -1.21
C HIS A 79 -3.90 10.79 -0.30
N PHE A 80 -3.69 9.48 -0.20
CA PHE A 80 -4.50 8.63 0.67
C PHE A 80 -4.40 9.06 2.14
N TRP A 81 -3.19 9.27 2.66
CA TRP A 81 -3.01 9.69 4.05
C TRP A 81 -3.47 11.12 4.28
N ALA A 82 -3.21 12.05 3.36
CA ALA A 82 -3.73 13.41 3.44
C ALA A 82 -5.28 13.42 3.53
N ALA A 83 -5.96 12.55 2.77
CA ALA A 83 -7.41 12.41 2.83
C ALA A 83 -7.92 11.73 4.13
N CYS A 84 -7.10 10.93 4.81
CA CYS A 84 -7.45 10.32 6.09
C CYS A 84 -7.25 11.28 7.27
N GLU A 85 -6.23 12.14 7.20
CA GLU A 85 -5.97 13.16 8.24
C GLU A 85 -6.96 14.35 8.15
N ALA A 86 -7.56 14.58 6.97
CA ALA A 86 -8.52 15.65 6.75
C ALA A 86 -9.96 15.34 7.23
N GLY A 87 -10.27 14.09 7.59
CA GLY A 87 -11.61 13.63 7.99
C GLY A 87 -11.69 13.20 9.45
#